data_AF-A0A7J9QF00-F1
#
_entry.id   AF-A0A7J9QF00-F1
#
_cell.length_a   1.000
_cell.length_b   1.000
_cell.length_c   1.000
_cell.angle_alpha   90.00
_cell.angle_beta   90.00
_cell.angle_gamma   90.00
#
_symmetry.space_group_name_H-M   'P 1'
#
loop_
_entity.id
_entity.type
_entity.pdbx_description
1 polymer ?
#
loop_
_entity_poly.entity_id
_entity_poly.type
_entity_poly.pdbx_seq_one_letter_code
_entity_poly.pdbx_strand_id
1 'polypeptide(L)'
;MLFELLSDIVKVDDVLLITKNIGATCEIRSNSLTIRQKEKWITIGDNDGPAHMHINSEMIKSAEFVKEQRPDRISFSIRFFDINNDRLVAAFFTKMYDESKNLVIEREKLYNSLNQKYSSKIKF
;
A
#
# COMPACT_ATOMS: atom_id res chain seq x y z
N MET A 1 -10.18 -7.41 8.34
CA MET A 1 -10.05 -6.09 7.71
C MET A 1 -8.63 -5.70 7.31
N LEU A 2 -7.64 -5.53 8.21
CA LEU A 2 -6.27 -5.15 7.80
C LEU A 2 -5.63 -6.15 6.82
N PHE A 3 -5.65 -7.44 7.16
CA PHE A 3 -5.13 -8.50 6.31
C PHE A 3 -5.83 -8.54 4.94
N GLU A 4 -7.14 -8.37 4.91
CA GLU A 4 -7.93 -8.37 3.67
C GLU A 4 -7.57 -7.17 2.78
N LEU A 5 -7.43 -5.96 3.36
CA LEU A 5 -7.01 -4.78 2.63
C LEU A 5 -5.61 -4.97 2.02
N LEU A 6 -4.65 -5.45 2.82
CA LEU A 6 -3.31 -5.75 2.31
C LEU A 6 -3.35 -6.84 1.23
N SER A 7 -4.18 -7.86 1.41
CA SER A 7 -4.37 -8.95 0.44
C SER A 7 -4.93 -8.45 -0.89
N ASP A 8 -5.82 -7.46 -0.87
CA ASP A 8 -6.36 -6.88 -2.09
C ASP A 8 -5.39 -5.88 -2.73
N ILE A 9 -4.59 -5.16 -1.93
CA ILE A 9 -3.52 -4.30 -2.44
C ILE A 9 -2.46 -5.09 -3.19
N VAL A 10 -2.00 -6.24 -2.66
CA VAL A 10 -0.94 -7.04 -3.30
C VAL A 10 -1.38 -7.69 -4.62
N LYS A 11 -2.69 -7.81 -4.86
CA LYS A 11 -3.25 -8.27 -6.13
C LYS A 11 -3.26 -7.20 -7.22
N VAL A 12 -3.06 -5.93 -6.84
CA VAL A 12 -3.02 -4.82 -7.80
C VAL A 12 -1.60 -4.66 -8.30
N ASP A 13 -1.40 -4.85 -9.60
CA ASP A 13 -0.10 -4.60 -10.23
C ASP A 13 0.35 -3.14 -10.04
N ASP A 14 1.67 -2.97 -10.04
CA ASP A 14 2.35 -1.69 -9.99
C ASP A 14 2.03 -0.88 -8.73
N VAL A 15 1.74 -1.56 -7.61
CA VAL A 15 1.78 -0.95 -6.29
C VAL A 15 3.17 -1.09 -5.67
N LEU A 16 3.72 0.00 -5.16
CA LEU A 16 4.98 0.05 -4.43
C LEU A 16 4.70 0.12 -2.93
N LEU A 17 5.07 -0.92 -2.20
CA LEU A 17 4.99 -0.99 -0.75
C LEU A 17 6.26 -0.40 -0.15
N ILE A 18 6.11 0.59 0.72
CA ILE A 18 7.22 1.37 1.28
C ILE A 18 7.16 1.31 2.78
N THR A 19 8.31 1.00 3.39
CA THR A 19 8.57 1.25 4.80
C THR A 19 9.85 2.07 4.93
N LYS A 20 9.98 2.84 6.00
CA LYS A 20 11.17 3.65 6.25
C LYS A 20 11.52 3.61 7.73
N ASN A 21 12.80 3.72 8.00
CA ASN A 21 13.32 4.08 9.30
C ASN A 21 14.06 5.43 9.19
N ILE A 22 14.78 5.82 10.23
CA ILE A 22 15.49 7.11 10.28
C ILE A 22 16.64 7.22 9.26
N GLY A 23 17.20 6.09 8.81
CA GLY A 23 18.40 6.06 7.96
C GLY A 23 18.19 5.44 6.58
N ALA A 24 17.05 4.78 6.33
CA ALA A 24 16.78 4.05 5.10
C ALA A 24 15.30 4.01 4.75
N THR A 25 15.03 3.95 3.45
CA THR A 25 13.71 3.66 2.87
C THR A 25 13.83 2.38 2.06
N CYS A 26 12.91 1.44 2.30
CA CYS A 26 12.80 0.20 1.53
C CYS A 26 11.52 0.24 0.72
N GLU A 27 11.62 -0.09 -0.57
CA GLU A 27 10.51 -0.08 -1.50
C GLU A 27 10.45 -1.45 -2.20
N ILE A 28 9.31 -2.12 -2.11
CA ILE A 28 9.08 -3.42 -2.75
C ILE A 28 7.89 -3.34 -3.71
N ARG A 29 8.04 -3.85 -4.92
CA ARG A 29 6.94 -3.91 -5.89
C ARG A 29 6.05 -5.11 -5.54
N SER A 30 4.76 -4.86 -5.46
CA SER A 30 3.74 -5.85 -5.07
C SER A 30 3.48 -6.95 -6.10
N ASN A 31 3.84 -6.74 -7.37
CA ASN A 31 3.51 -7.64 -8.47
C ASN A 31 3.83 -9.10 -8.11
N SER A 32 2.78 -9.92 -7.99
CA SER A 32 2.88 -11.36 -7.69
C SER A 32 3.51 -11.72 -6.35
N LEU A 33 3.52 -10.82 -5.36
CA LEU A 33 3.92 -11.19 -4.00
C LEU A 33 2.81 -11.99 -3.31
N THR A 34 3.20 -13.11 -2.69
CA THR A 34 2.32 -13.89 -1.82
C THR A 34 1.98 -13.11 -0.55
N ILE A 35 0.90 -13.47 0.14
CA ILE A 35 0.58 -12.90 1.44
C ILE A 35 0.05 -13.98 2.38
N ARG A 36 0.54 -13.99 3.61
CA ARG A 36 0.10 -14.91 4.67
C ARG A 36 0.14 -14.21 6.02
N GLN A 37 -0.62 -14.72 6.97
CA GLN A 37 -0.58 -14.23 8.35
C GLN A 37 -0.34 -15.39 9.32
N LYS A 38 0.57 -15.18 10.27
CA LYS A 38 0.78 -16.05 11.43
C LYS A 38 0.80 -15.18 12.68
N GLU A 39 -0.16 -15.39 13.58
CA GLU A 39 -0.36 -14.55 14.78
C GLU A 39 -0.43 -13.06 14.39
N LYS A 40 0.43 -12.22 14.99
CA LYS A 40 0.53 -10.79 14.70
C LYS A 40 1.34 -10.43 13.45
N TRP A 41 1.97 -11.39 12.79
CA TRP A 41 2.84 -11.11 11.65
C TRP A 41 2.14 -11.39 10.33
N ILE A 42 1.89 -10.33 9.57
CA ILE A 42 1.49 -10.40 8.16
C ILE A 42 2.77 -10.37 7.33
N THR A 43 3.00 -11.41 6.53
CA THR A 43 4.15 -11.51 5.64
C THR A 43 3.69 -11.30 4.21
N ILE A 44 4.30 -10.35 3.50
CA ILE A 44 4.11 -10.11 2.07
C ILE A 44 5.39 -10.52 1.35
N GLY A 45 5.30 -11.42 0.39
CA GLY A 45 6.43 -12.06 -0.29
C GLY A 45 6.96 -13.30 0.42
N ASP A 46 7.95 -13.93 -0.21
CA ASP A 46 8.57 -15.18 0.26
C ASP A 46 10.06 -14.99 0.55
N ASN A 47 10.60 -15.86 1.41
CA ASN A 47 12.01 -15.79 1.83
C ASN A 47 12.99 -16.00 0.68
N ASP A 48 12.61 -16.86 -0.27
CA ASP A 48 13.40 -17.16 -1.47
C ASP A 48 13.06 -16.21 -2.63
N GLY A 49 12.12 -15.28 -2.42
CA GLY A 49 11.75 -14.25 -3.38
C GLY A 49 12.71 -13.06 -3.37
N PRO A 50 12.61 -12.17 -4.37
CA PRO A 50 13.51 -11.02 -4.50
C PRO A 50 13.39 -10.02 -3.34
N ALA A 51 12.25 -9.98 -2.66
CA ALA A 51 12.02 -9.22 -1.44
C ALA A 51 10.79 -9.75 -0.69
N HIS A 52 10.76 -9.56 0.63
CA HIS A 52 9.57 -9.73 1.45
C HIS A 52 9.51 -8.67 2.57
N MET A 53 8.35 -8.52 3.17
CA MET A 53 8.08 -7.61 4.29
C MET A 53 7.30 -8.33 5.38
N HIS A 54 7.71 -8.13 6.63
CA HIS A 54 6.94 -8.53 7.80
C HIS A 54 6.29 -7.29 8.45
N ILE A 55 4.97 -7.31 8.56
CA ILE A 55 4.16 -6.25 9.15
C ILE A 55 3.59 -6.77 10.46
N ASN A 56 3.87 -6.07 11.56
CA ASN A 56 3.21 -6.34 12.84
C ASN A 56 1.80 -5.74 12.81
N SER A 57 0.78 -6.59 12.69
CA SER A 57 -0.63 -6.19 12.60
C SER A 57 -1.12 -5.49 13.86
N GLU A 58 -0.54 -5.77 15.03
CA GLU A 58 -0.93 -5.11 16.28
C GLU A 58 -0.50 -3.65 16.34
N MET A 59 0.49 -3.25 15.55
CA MET A 59 0.98 -1.87 15.52
C MET A 59 0.16 -0.97 14.59
N ILE A 60 -0.49 -1.52 13.56
CA ILE A 60 -1.33 -0.74 12.65
C ILE A 60 -2.69 -0.47 13.30
N LYS A 61 -3.02 0.81 13.53
CA LYS A 61 -4.29 1.24 14.13
C LYS A 61 -5.25 1.86 13.14
N SER A 62 -4.74 2.41 12.05
CA SER A 62 -5.57 2.99 11.02
C SER A 62 -4.92 2.90 9.64
N ALA A 63 -5.76 3.08 8.62
CA ALA A 63 -5.31 3.32 7.26
C ALA A 63 -6.10 4.46 6.62
N GLU A 64 -5.46 5.22 5.74
CA GLU A 64 -6.09 6.30 4.98
C GLU A 64 -5.75 6.22 3.49
N PHE A 65 -6.78 6.38 2.66
CA PHE A 65 -6.68 6.60 1.23
C PHE A 65 -6.35 8.08 0.98
N VAL A 66 -5.20 8.34 0.36
CA VAL A 66 -4.68 9.69 0.13
C VAL A 66 -4.45 9.94 -1.34
N LYS A 67 -5.17 10.93 -1.89
CA LYS A 67 -4.84 11.61 -3.15
C LYS A 67 -4.10 12.91 -2.80
N GLU A 68 -2.85 13.05 -3.23
CA GLU A 68 -1.98 14.18 -2.88
C GLU A 68 -1.50 14.89 -4.15
N GLN A 69 -1.80 16.19 -4.28
CA GLN A 69 -1.28 17.00 -5.39
C GLN A 69 0.24 17.15 -5.28
N ARG A 70 0.95 16.69 -6.29
CA ARG A 70 2.38 16.94 -6.54
C ARG A 70 2.52 17.98 -7.67
N PRO A 71 3.70 18.59 -7.87
CA PRO A 71 3.86 19.64 -8.89
C PRO A 71 3.42 19.23 -10.30
N ASP A 72 3.57 17.95 -10.66
CA ASP A 72 3.37 17.42 -12.00
C ASP A 72 2.19 16.45 -12.12
N ARG A 73 1.59 16.01 -10.99
CA ARG A 73 0.59 14.93 -10.96
C ARG A 73 -0.12 14.83 -9.61
N ILE A 74 -1.12 13.97 -9.53
CA ILE A 74 -1.73 13.52 -8.28
C ILE A 74 -1.10 12.17 -7.91
N SER A 75 -0.59 12.06 -6.68
CA SER A 75 -0.12 10.79 -6.11
C SER A 75 -1.28 10.06 -5.44
N PHE A 76 -1.39 8.76 -5.66
CA PHE A 76 -2.41 7.90 -5.09
C PHE A 76 -1.76 6.89 -4.13
N SER A 77 -2.16 6.89 -2.87
CA SER A 77 -1.57 6.00 -1.87
C SER A 77 -2.55 5.56 -0.80
N ILE A 78 -2.29 4.40 -0.21
CA ILE A 78 -2.91 3.97 1.05
C ILE A 78 -1.83 3.98 2.11
N ARG A 79 -2.04 4.68 3.22
CA ARG A 79 -1.05 4.87 4.28
C ARG A 79 -1.54 4.20 5.55
N PHE A 80 -0.66 3.45 6.22
CA PHE A 80 -0.97 2.70 7.43
C PHE A 80 -0.23 3.32 8.61
N PHE A 81 -0.96 3.58 9.69
CA PHE A 81 -0.46 4.37 10.82
C PHE A 81 -0.56 3.60 12.13
N ASP A 82 0.33 3.93 13.05
CA ASP A 82 0.28 3.44 14.42
C ASP A 82 -0.60 4.29 15.34
N ILE A 83 -0.53 4.03 16.65
CA ILE A 83 -1.32 4.75 17.66
C ILE A 83 -0.93 6.23 17.80
N ASN A 84 0.30 6.59 17.43
CA ASN A 84 0.81 7.96 17.47
C ASN A 84 0.56 8.70 16.15
N ASN A 85 -0.14 8.06 15.20
CA ASN A 85 -0.34 8.55 13.84
C ASN A 85 0.97 8.60 13.02
N ASP A 86 1.99 7.83 13.41
CA ASP A 86 3.21 7.66 12.64
C ASP A 86 2.99 6.64 11.52
N ARG A 87 3.42 6.99 10.31
CA ARG A 87 3.25 6.15 9.12
C ARG A 87 4.26 5.00 9.12
N LEU A 88 3.79 3.77 9.35
CA LEU A 88 4.62 2.57 9.36
C LEU A 88 4.83 1.97 7.97
N VAL A 89 3.77 1.95 7.15
CA VAL A 89 3.77 1.39 5.79
C VAL A 89 2.95 2.29 4.86
N ALA A 90 3.33 2.36 3.59
CA ALA A 90 2.52 2.96 2.54
C ALA A 90 2.48 2.09 1.29
N ALA A 91 1.34 2.06 0.63
CA ALA A 91 1.13 1.43 -0.67
C ALA A 91 0.89 2.52 -1.71
N PHE A 92 1.87 2.80 -2.57
CA PHE A 92 1.76 3.80 -3.63
C PHE A 92 1.34 3.14 -4.94
N PHE A 93 0.26 3.62 -5.54
CA PHE A 93 -0.19 3.16 -6.85
C PHE A 93 0.70 3.87 -7.88
N THR A 94 1.55 3.10 -8.57
CA THR A 94 2.47 3.61 -9.59
C THR A 94 1.89 3.37 -10.98
N LYS A 95 2.58 3.86 -12.02
CA LYS A 95 2.10 3.86 -13.41
C LYS A 95 0.66 4.38 -13.59
N MET A 96 0.30 5.37 -12.76
CA MET A 96 -1.01 6.03 -12.84
C MET A 96 -1.15 6.89 -14.09
N TYR A 97 -0.04 7.21 -14.78
CA TYR A 97 -0.02 8.10 -15.92
C TYR A 97 0.63 7.39 -17.11
N ASP A 98 0.10 7.64 -18.31
CA ASP A 98 0.68 7.17 -19.56
C ASP A 98 1.91 8.00 -19.97
N GLU A 99 2.52 7.64 -21.11
CA GLU A 99 3.71 8.32 -21.64
C GLU A 99 3.46 9.81 -21.98
N SER A 100 2.21 10.17 -22.25
CA SER A 100 1.75 11.54 -22.52
C SER A 100 1.32 12.29 -21.25
N LYS A 101 1.54 11.70 -20.07
CA LYS A 101 1.17 12.23 -18.74
C LYS A 101 -0.34 12.35 -18.50
N ASN A 102 -1.17 11.60 -19.23
CA ASN A 102 -2.59 11.51 -18.93
C ASN A 102 -2.86 10.44 -17.86
N LEU A 103 -3.81 10.70 -16.96
CA LEU A 103 -4.22 9.73 -15.94
C LEU A 103 -4.85 8.49 -16.62
N VAL A 104 -4.30 7.32 -16.33
CA VAL A 104 -4.82 6.03 -16.81
C VAL A 104 -6.10 5.71 -16.03
N ILE A 105 -7.24 5.79 -16.69
CA ILE A 105 -8.56 5.67 -16.06
C ILE A 105 -8.74 4.33 -15.34
N GLU A 106 -8.28 3.22 -15.93
CA GLU A 106 -8.39 1.90 -15.31
C GLU A 106 -7.57 1.79 -14.01
N ARG A 107 -6.43 2.49 -13.94
CA ARG A 107 -5.60 2.57 -12.74
C ARG A 107 -6.29 3.35 -11.63
N GLU A 108 -6.94 4.45 -11.97
CA GLU A 108 -7.74 5.21 -11.00
C GLU A 108 -8.96 4.41 -10.53
N LYS A 109 -9.65 3.69 -11.42
CA LYS A 109 -10.78 2.82 -11.06
C LYS A 109 -10.37 1.77 -10.03
N LEU A 110 -9.23 1.10 -10.20
CA LEU A 110 -8.74 0.12 -9.22
C LEU A 110 -8.57 0.73 -7.82
N TYR A 111 -7.94 1.91 -7.75
CA TYR A 111 -7.80 2.65 -6.48
C TYR A 111 -9.16 3.02 -5.89
N ASN A 112 -10.06 3.59 -6.70
CA ASN A 112 -11.38 4.02 -6.27
C ASN A 112 -12.26 2.83 -5.83
N SER A 113 -12.16 1.67 -6.47
CA SER A 113 -12.87 0.45 -6.07
C SER A 113 -12.42 -0.06 -4.70
N LEU A 114 -11.12 -0.03 -4.41
CA LEU A 114 -10.61 -0.34 -3.07
C LEU A 114 -11.11 0.70 -2.04
N ASN A 115 -11.08 1.97 -2.40
CA ASN A 115 -11.58 3.04 -1.53
C ASN A 115 -13.08 2.88 -1.22
N GLN A 116 -13.88 2.53 -2.22
CA GLN A 116 -15.31 2.26 -2.05
C GLN A 116 -15.56 1.04 -1.16
N LYS A 117 -14.75 -0.02 -1.31
CA LYS A 117 -14.90 -1.25 -0.53
C LYS A 117 -14.57 -1.06 0.95
N TYR A 118 -13.55 -0.27 1.28
CA TYR A 118 -13.04 -0.14 2.66
C TYR A 118 -13.34 1.20 3.34
N SER A 119 -13.81 2.20 2.59
CA SER A 119 -13.89 3.61 2.99
C SER A 119 -12.54 4.34 3.03
N SER A 120 -12.57 5.67 2.87
CA SER A 120 -11.37 6.51 2.80
C SER A 120 -10.52 6.52 4.07
N LYS A 121 -11.12 6.24 5.22
CA LYS A 121 -10.44 6.17 6.52
C LYS A 121 -10.92 4.94 7.27
N ILE A 122 -9.98 4.16 7.77
CA ILE A 122 -10.23 2.87 8.39
C ILE A 122 -9.58 2.88 9.76
N LYS A 123 -10.31 2.39 10.77
CA LYS A 123 -9.76 2.05 12.09
C LYS A 123 -9.80 0.53 12.25
N PHE A 124 -8.72 -0.06 12.74
CA PHE A 124 -8.59 -1.51 12.93
C PHE A 124 -8.74 -1.91 14.40
#